data_AF-A0A183EWT5-F1
#
_entry.id   AF-A0A183EWT5-F1
#
_cell.length_a   1.000
_cell.length_b   1.000
_cell.length_c   1.000
_cell.angle_alpha   90.00
_cell.angle_beta   90.00
_cell.angle_gamma   90.00
#
_symmetry.space_group_name_H-M   'P 1'
#
loop_
_entity.id
_entity.type
_entity.pdbx_description
1 polymer ?
#
loop_
_entity_poly.entity_id
_entity_poly.type
_entity_poly.pdbx_seq_one_letter_code
_entity_poly.pdbx_strand_id
1 'polypeptide(L)'
;MQNRLVVCVCNLKPVKMRGIESQGMVLCASTPEKVELIRFDESCKPGQLVSCEGFIRRPDPVLNPKKKVWEGVAPDLKIFVEECRNYNFLVMSDLVIRNLVTIS
;
A
#
# COMPACT_ATOMS: atom_id res chain seq x y z
N MET A 1 13.76 8.59 -6.99
CA MET A 1 12.28 8.54 -6.89
C MET A 1 11.56 9.26 -8.04
N GLN A 2 12.25 9.88 -9.00
CA GLN A 2 11.56 10.54 -10.11
C GLN A 2 10.95 9.51 -11.08
N ASN A 3 9.74 9.78 -11.57
CA ASN A 3 9.01 8.97 -12.56
C ASN A 3 8.91 7.47 -12.23
N ARG A 4 8.70 7.14 -10.96
CA ARG A 4 8.45 5.76 -10.52
C ARG A 4 7.04 5.61 -10.00
N LEU A 5 6.37 4.56 -10.45
CA LEU A 5 5.09 4.14 -9.89
C LEU A 5 5.31 3.63 -8.47
N VAL A 6 4.43 4.05 -7.58
CA VAL A 6 4.42 3.65 -6.17
C VAL A 6 3.02 3.25 -5.76
N VAL A 7 2.90 2.34 -4.79
CA VAL A 7 1.61 2.11 -4.14
C VAL A 7 1.49 3.06 -2.96
N CYS A 8 0.38 3.78 -2.92
CA CYS A 8 0.06 4.71 -1.86
C CYS A 8 -1.23 4.29 -1.15
N VAL A 9 -1.23 4.41 0.17
CA VAL A 9 -2.44 4.39 1.00
C VAL A 9 -2.95 5.82 1.10
N CYS A 10 -4.12 6.08 0.53
CA CYS A 10 -4.68 7.43 0.38
C CYS A 10 -5.83 7.74 1.35
N ASN A 11 -6.31 6.76 2.12
CA ASN A 11 -7.39 6.97 3.11
C ASN A 11 -6.88 7.14 4.55
N LEU A 12 -5.59 7.42 4.75
CA LEU A 12 -5.07 7.77 6.06
C LEU A 12 -5.45 9.20 6.43
N LYS A 13 -5.68 9.46 7.70
CA LYS A 13 -5.84 10.84 8.19
C LYS A 13 -4.55 11.61 7.89
N PRO A 14 -4.60 12.80 7.25
CA PRO A 14 -3.41 13.58 6.98
C PRO A 14 -2.59 13.85 8.23
N VAL A 15 -1.28 13.65 8.14
CA VAL A 15 -0.33 13.84 9.24
C VAL A 15 0.68 14.90 8.86
N LYS A 16 0.92 15.85 9.76
CA LYS A 16 1.99 16.83 9.59
C LYS A 16 3.32 16.21 9.97
N MET A 17 4.21 16.08 9.01
CA MET A 17 5.58 15.65 9.19
C MET A 17 6.51 16.84 8.93
N ARG A 18 7.19 17.31 9.99
CA ARG A 18 8.16 18.43 9.90
C ARG A 18 7.58 19.70 9.22
N GLY A 19 6.31 20.01 9.50
CA GLY A 19 5.62 21.19 8.96
C GLY A 19 4.97 20.98 7.58
N ILE A 20 5.22 19.87 6.91
CA ILE A 20 4.58 19.50 5.64
C ILE A 20 3.47 18.48 5.91
N GLU A 21 2.29 18.71 5.34
CA GLU A 21 1.17 17.80 5.49
C GLU A 21 1.26 16.64 4.48
N SER A 22 1.36 15.41 4.98
CA SER A 22 1.32 14.20 4.17
C SER A 22 -0.11 13.70 4.06
N GLN A 23 -0.64 13.63 2.84
CA GLN A 23 -1.99 13.15 2.51
C GLN A 23 -2.06 11.62 2.32
N GLY A 24 -0.94 10.93 2.41
CA GLY A 24 -0.88 9.50 2.19
C GLY A 24 0.47 8.92 2.60
N MET A 25 0.59 7.60 2.46
CA MET A 25 1.80 6.87 2.80
C MET A 25 2.16 5.90 1.68
N VAL A 26 3.42 5.94 1.24
CA VAL A 26 3.95 5.01 0.24
C VAL A 26 4.20 3.67 0.89
N LEU A 27 3.75 2.59 0.25
CA LEU A 27 4.05 1.22 0.64
C LEU A 27 5.37 0.76 0.03
N CYS A 28 6.21 0.19 0.88
CA CYS A 28 7.50 -0.36 0.52
C CYS A 28 7.66 -1.73 1.16
N ALA A 29 8.42 -2.59 0.49
CA ALA A 29 8.95 -3.80 1.07
C ALA A 29 10.16 -3.44 1.94
N SER A 30 10.15 -3.82 3.21
CA SER A 30 11.30 -3.63 4.11
C SER A 30 11.82 -4.99 4.55
N THR A 31 13.12 -5.22 4.36
CA THR A 31 13.88 -6.28 5.03
C THR A 31 14.82 -5.62 6.07
N PRO A 32 15.46 -6.39 6.96
CA PRO A 32 16.43 -5.84 7.91
C PRO A 32 17.60 -5.09 7.25
N GLU A 33 17.90 -5.42 5.99
CA GLU A 33 19.06 -4.93 5.26
C GLU A 33 18.71 -3.85 4.22
N LYS A 34 17.48 -3.88 3.67
CA LYS A 34 17.09 -3.00 2.57
C LYS A 34 15.61 -2.65 2.57
N VAL A 35 15.31 -1.47 2.02
CA VAL A 35 13.94 -1.05 1.70
C VAL A 35 13.82 -0.94 0.19
N GLU A 36 12.88 -1.68 -0.38
CA GLU A 36 12.60 -1.69 -1.81
C GLU A 36 11.15 -1.28 -2.09
N LEU A 37 10.94 -0.62 -3.23
CA LEU A 37 9.60 -0.34 -3.70
C LEU A 37 8.97 -1.62 -4.25
N ILE A 38 7.65 -1.70 -4.12
CA ILE A 38 6.84 -2.74 -4.76
C ILE A 38 6.99 -2.58 -6.27
N ARG A 39 7.16 -3.71 -6.96
CA ARG A 39 7.25 -3.73 -8.42
C ARG A 39 5.87 -4.02 -9.00
N PHE A 40 5.56 -3.33 -10.07
CA PHE A 40 4.31 -3.47 -10.81
C PHE A 40 4.59 -3.96 -12.22
N ASP A 41 3.55 -4.46 -12.87
CA ASP A 41 3.58 -4.66 -14.30
C ASP A 41 3.63 -3.30 -15.02
N GLU A 42 4.22 -3.28 -16.20
CA GLU A 42 4.35 -2.06 -17.02
C GLU A 42 2.99 -1.54 -17.50
N SER A 43 1.96 -2.40 -17.48
CA SER A 43 0.58 -2.04 -17.79
C SER A 43 -0.10 -1.17 -16.72
N CYS A 44 0.49 -1.04 -15.53
CA CYS A 44 -0.11 -0.32 -14.42
C CYS A 44 -0.13 1.20 -14.65
N LYS A 45 -1.25 1.83 -14.28
CA LYS A 45 -1.45 3.30 -14.44
C LYS A 45 -1.61 4.00 -13.09
N PRO A 46 -1.18 5.28 -12.98
CA PRO A 46 -1.52 6.11 -11.83
C PRO A 46 -3.05 6.19 -11.64
N GLY A 47 -3.51 6.12 -10.39
CA GLY A 47 -4.91 6.02 -10.00
C GLY A 47 -5.50 4.61 -10.06
N GLN A 48 -4.75 3.61 -10.54
CA GLN A 48 -5.24 2.24 -10.59
C GLN A 48 -5.44 1.69 -9.17
N LEU A 49 -6.62 1.11 -8.95
CA LEU A 49 -6.99 0.48 -7.70
C LEU A 49 -6.27 -0.86 -7.55
N VAL A 50 -5.73 -1.11 -6.36
CA VAL A 50 -5.22 -2.43 -6.01
C VAL A 50 -6.37 -3.26 -5.41
N SER A 51 -6.59 -4.45 -5.99
CA SER A 51 -7.61 -5.40 -5.53
C SER A 51 -7.00 -6.80 -5.46
N CYS A 52 -7.45 -7.62 -4.51
CA CYS A 52 -7.12 -9.04 -4.49
C CYS A 52 -8.35 -9.88 -4.81
N GLU A 53 -8.11 -10.98 -5.52
CA GLU A 53 -9.14 -11.94 -5.90
C GLU A 53 -9.80 -12.55 -4.66
N GLY A 54 -11.13 -12.66 -4.67
CA GLY A 54 -11.91 -13.18 -3.54
C GLY A 54 -12.30 -12.16 -2.47
N PHE A 55 -11.90 -10.88 -2.58
CA PHE A 55 -12.22 -9.85 -1.59
C PHE A 55 -13.02 -8.68 -2.18
N ILE A 56 -14.07 -8.26 -1.46
CA ILE A 56 -14.90 -7.12 -1.84
C ILE A 56 -14.35 -5.85 -1.23
N ARG A 57 -13.96 -4.91 -2.09
CA ARG A 57 -13.44 -3.60 -1.73
C ARG A 57 -14.50 -2.71 -1.07
N ARG A 58 -14.22 -2.23 0.15
CA ARG A 58 -15.06 -1.26 0.90
C ARG A 58 -14.22 -0.26 1.72
N PRO A 59 -13.65 0.78 1.08
CA PRO A 59 -12.86 1.79 1.78
C PRO A 59 -13.70 2.75 2.59
N ASP A 60 -13.27 2.94 3.83
CA ASP A 60 -13.64 4.10 4.61
C ASP A 60 -13.06 5.36 3.94
N PRO A 61 -13.82 6.47 3.84
CA PRO A 61 -13.34 7.73 3.28
C PRO A 61 -12.09 8.26 4.00
N VAL A 62 -12.06 8.11 5.32
CA VAL A 62 -10.91 8.44 6.17
C VAL A 62 -10.81 7.38 7.27
N LEU A 63 -9.65 6.74 7.38
CA LEU A 63 -9.35 5.80 8.45
C LEU A 63 -9.35 6.51 9.79
N ASN A 64 -10.13 5.97 10.74
CA ASN A 64 -10.15 6.49 12.09
C ASN A 64 -8.90 6.02 12.86
N PRO A 65 -8.02 6.93 13.33
CA PRO A 65 -6.83 6.55 14.08
C PRO A 65 -7.14 5.78 15.36
N LYS A 66 -8.31 6.03 15.98
CA LYS A 66 -8.73 5.33 17.21
C LYS A 66 -8.99 3.84 17.00
N LYS A 67 -9.39 3.44 15.78
CA LYS A 67 -9.65 2.04 15.44
C LYS A 67 -8.35 1.26 15.17
N LYS A 68 -7.21 1.95 15.03
CA LYS A 68 -5.89 1.33 14.78
C LYS A 68 -5.91 0.28 13.67
N VAL A 69 -6.76 0.50 12.65
CA VAL A 69 -6.99 -0.43 11.54
C VAL A 69 -5.66 -0.75 10.86
N TRP A 70 -4.85 0.27 10.58
CA TRP A 70 -3.53 0.10 9.98
C TRP A 70 -2.57 -0.74 10.85
N GLU A 71 -2.57 -0.56 12.18
CA GLU A 71 -1.69 -1.31 13.10
C GLU A 71 -2.04 -2.81 13.13
N GLY A 72 -3.33 -3.16 13.01
CA GLY A 72 -3.75 -4.56 12.91
C GLY A 72 -3.42 -5.20 11.56
N VAL A 73 -3.18 -4.39 10.53
CA VAL A 73 -3.09 -4.82 9.13
C VAL A 73 -1.67 -4.89 8.61
N ALA A 74 -0.86 -3.92 9.03
CA ALA A 74 0.56 -3.86 8.71
C ALA A 74 1.31 -5.18 8.97
N PRO A 75 1.08 -5.94 10.07
CA PRO A 75 1.77 -7.22 10.28
C PRO A 75 1.30 -8.34 9.34
N ASP A 76 0.09 -8.26 8.81
CA ASP A 76 -0.43 -9.25 7.86
C ASP A 76 0.07 -9.00 6.43
N LEU A 77 0.58 -7.79 6.15
CA LEU A 77 1.22 -7.47 4.88
C LEU A 77 2.54 -8.21 4.75
N LYS A 78 2.55 -9.25 3.92
CA LYS A 78 3.74 -10.04 3.62
C LYS A 78 4.12 -9.91 2.16
N ILE A 79 5.42 -9.83 1.92
CA ILE A 79 5.97 -9.87 0.58
C ILE A 79 6.22 -11.34 0.25
N PHE A 80 5.73 -11.79 -0.89
CA PHE A 80 6.11 -13.07 -1.46
C PHE A 80 6.98 -12.78 -2.69
N VAL A 81 8.18 -13.35 -2.67
CA VAL A 81 9.11 -13.31 -3.81
C VAL A 81 8.96 -14.64 -4.52
N GLU A 82 8.30 -14.63 -5.68
CA GLU A 82 8.21 -15.80 -6.55
C GLU A 82 9.31 -15.67 -7.62
N GLU A 83 10.27 -16.61 -7.62
CA GLU A 83 11.46 -16.60 -8.49
C GLU A 83 11.11 -16.51 -9.99
N CYS A 84 9.92 -16.95 -10.39
CA CYS A 84 9.51 -17.01 -11.80
C CYS A 84 9.14 -15.66 -12.43
N ARG A 85 8.92 -14.59 -11.65
CA ARG A 85 8.44 -13.32 -12.24
C ARG A 85 9.07 -12.02 -11.71
N ASN A 86 10.04 -12.06 -10.80
CA ASN A 86 10.70 -10.84 -10.28
C ASN A 86 9.72 -9.76 -9.76
N TYR A 87 8.49 -10.15 -9.38
CA TYR A 87 7.51 -9.24 -8.79
C TYR A 87 7.47 -9.45 -7.29
N ASN A 88 7.66 -8.36 -6.54
CA ASN A 88 7.35 -8.33 -5.11
C ASN A 88 5.82 -8.21 -5.00
N PHE A 89 5.12 -9.34 -4.91
CA PHE A 89 3.68 -9.28 -4.62
C PHE A 89 3.48 -8.99 -3.14
N LEU A 90 2.69 -7.97 -2.83
CA LEU A 90 2.11 -7.82 -1.51
C LEU A 90 0.90 -8.74 -1.42
N VAL A 91 0.98 -9.76 -0.57
CA VAL A 91 -0.24 -10.43 -0.11
C VAL A 91 -0.90 -9.49 0.89
N MET A 92 -2.00 -8.91 0.44
CA MET A 92 -2.80 -7.99 1.21
C MET A 92 -3.88 -8.76 1.97
N SER A 93 -4.00 -8.54 3.27
CA SER A 93 -5.11 -9.06 4.07
C SER A 93 -6.41 -8.30 3.77
N ASP A 94 -7.56 -8.90 4.13
CA ASP A 94 -8.92 -8.36 3.94
C ASP A 94 -9.00 -6.86 4.29
N LEU A 95 -8.44 -6.46 5.43
CA LEU A 95 -8.51 -5.07 5.87
C LEU A 95 -7.67 -4.10 5.01
N VAL A 96 -6.60 -4.54 4.32
CA VAL A 96 -5.83 -3.67 3.41
C VAL A 96 -6.66 -3.38 2.15
N ILE A 97 -7.36 -4.39 1.63
CA ILE A 97 -8.17 -4.29 0.39
C ILE A 97 -9.43 -3.46 0.64
N ARG A 98 -9.90 -3.44 1.89
CA ARG A 98 -10.86 -2.44 2.31
C ARG A 98 -10.29 -1.05 2.09
N ASN A 99 -9.03 -0.77 2.38
CA ASN A 99 -8.48 0.58 2.26
C ASN A 99 -8.29 1.08 0.81
N LEU A 100 -8.31 2.40 0.63
CA LEU A 100 -8.02 3.04 -0.65
C LEU A 100 -6.51 2.95 -0.91
N VAL A 101 -6.11 1.85 -1.56
CA VAL A 101 -4.75 1.62 -2.04
C VAL A 101 -4.72 1.80 -3.55
N THR A 102 -3.90 2.75 -4.00
CA THR A 102 -3.77 3.11 -5.43
C THR A 102 -2.32 3.14 -5.85
N ILE A 103 -2.08 2.82 -7.12
CA ILE A 103 -0.80 3.06 -7.78
C ILE A 103 -0.76 4.56 -8.15
N SER A 104 0.35 5.25 -7.92
CA SER A 104 0.56 6.68 -8.26
C SER A 104 1.92 6.90 -8.88
#